data_AF-A0AAX3JC14-F1
#
_entry.id   AF-A0AAX3JC14-F1
#
_cell.length_a   1.000
_cell.length_b   1.000
_cell.length_c   1.000
_cell.angle_alpha   90.00
_cell.angle_beta   90.00
_cell.angle_gamma   90.00
#
_symmetry.space_group_name_H-M   'P 1'
#
loop_
_entity.id
_entity.type
_entity.pdbx_description
1 polymer ?
#
loop_
_entity_poly.entity_id
_entity_poly.type
_entity_poly.pdbx_seq_one_letter_code
_entity_poly.pdbx_strand_id
1 'polypeptide(L)'
;MPQSDEIHSAFHQVMRRGGNGRWTVSTRDFVAELERRNRPHTLRAANQWIEIHITLFRDISIESGDYRLFELPETALTPGFAATAIQVSDQPDR
;
A
#
# COMPACT_ATOMS: atom_id res chain seq x y z
N MET A 1 10.96 9.64 -11.94
CA MET A 1 9.55 9.78 -12.34
C MET A 1 8.75 10.10 -11.08
N PRO A 2 7.90 11.15 -11.04
CA PRO A 2 7.36 11.71 -9.79
C PRO A 2 5.99 11.17 -9.31
N GLN A 3 5.38 10.19 -9.98
CA GLN A 3 4.04 9.69 -9.59
C GLN A 3 4.07 8.67 -8.43
N SER A 4 5.16 7.90 -8.30
CA SER A 4 5.28 6.87 -7.27
C SER A 4 5.46 7.44 -5.85
N ASP A 5 6.04 8.64 -5.73
CA ASP A 5 6.24 9.34 -4.46
C ASP A 5 4.92 9.83 -3.84
N GLU A 6 3.99 10.32 -4.65
CA GLU A 6 2.70 10.82 -4.17
C GLU A 6 1.84 9.70 -3.58
N ILE A 7 1.81 8.53 -4.25
CA ILE A 7 1.03 7.38 -3.80
C ILE A 7 1.67 6.76 -2.55
N HIS A 8 3.00 6.65 -2.50
CA HIS A 8 3.70 6.26 -1.27
C HIS A 8 3.41 7.22 -0.12
N SER A 9 3.48 8.52 -0.36
CA SER A 9 3.18 9.53 0.67
C SER A 9 1.74 9.42 1.18
N ALA A 10 0.77 9.16 0.30
CA ALA A 10 -0.62 8.92 0.69
C ALA A 10 -0.74 7.65 1.55
N PHE A 11 -0.08 6.57 1.13
CA PHE A 11 -0.03 5.32 1.88
C PHE A 11 0.54 5.51 3.28
N HIS A 12 1.69 6.22 3.40
CA HIS A 12 2.30 6.57 4.68
C HIS A 12 1.40 7.42 5.58
N GLN A 13 0.59 8.32 5.02
CA GLN A 13 -0.34 9.16 5.81
C GLN A 13 -1.51 8.36 6.38
N VAL A 14 -2.00 7.36 5.65
CA VAL A 14 -3.13 6.54 6.10
C VAL A 14 -2.72 5.40 7.01
N MET A 15 -1.42 5.08 7.10
CA MET A 15 -0.93 4.09 8.06
C MET A 15 -1.20 4.56 9.49
N ARG A 16 -1.88 3.70 10.24
CA ARG A 16 -2.13 3.89 11.67
C ARG A 16 -1.26 2.94 12.46
N ARG A 17 -0.63 3.43 13.53
CA ARG A 17 0.12 2.57 14.44
C ARG A 17 -0.86 1.84 15.35
N GLY A 18 -0.96 0.53 15.20
CA GLY A 18 -1.69 -0.34 16.11
C GLY A 18 -0.98 -0.42 17.47
N GLY A 19 -1.75 -0.65 18.54
CA GLY A 19 -1.22 -0.76 19.91
C GLY A 19 -0.26 -1.94 20.13
N ASN A 20 -0.14 -2.83 19.14
CA ASN A 20 0.75 -3.99 19.11
C ASN A 20 2.13 -3.70 18.46
N GLY A 21 2.44 -2.44 18.15
CA GLY A 21 3.69 -2.07 17.46
C GLY A 21 3.69 -2.40 15.97
N ARG A 22 2.54 -2.75 15.40
CA ARG A 22 2.36 -3.02 13.97
C ARG A 22 1.60 -1.86 13.34
N TRP A 23 1.76 -1.68 12.04
CA TRP A 23 1.05 -0.66 11.29
C TRP A 23 -0.17 -1.28 10.63
N THR A 24 -1.27 -0.57 10.59
CA THR A 24 -2.48 -0.99 9.88
C THR A 24 -2.84 0.04 8.83
N VAL A 25 -3.26 -0.45 7.67
CA VAL A 25 -3.69 0.34 6.54
C VAL A 25 -5.04 -0.15 6.06
N SER A 26 -6.01 0.75 6.05
CA SER A 26 -7.31 0.51 5.45
C SER A 26 -7.30 0.97 4.01
N THR A 27 -7.72 0.10 3.09
CA THR A 27 -7.86 0.44 1.66
C THR A 27 -8.83 1.61 1.46
N ARG A 28 -9.83 1.73 2.33
CA ARG A 28 -10.79 2.84 2.30
C ARG A 28 -10.12 4.17 2.63
N ASP A 29 -9.32 4.21 3.70
CA ASP A 29 -8.60 5.44 4.07
C ASP A 29 -7.59 5.81 2.98
N PHE A 30 -6.92 4.80 2.40
CA PHE A 30 -6.00 5.00 1.30
C PHE A 30 -6.66 5.63 0.07
N VAL A 31 -7.80 5.09 -0.38
CA VAL A 31 -8.56 5.68 -1.50
C VAL A 31 -9.07 7.07 -1.16
N ALA A 32 -9.58 7.30 0.06
CA ALA A 32 -10.05 8.62 0.47
C ALA A 32 -8.92 9.66 0.44
N GLU A 33 -7.70 9.29 0.83
CA GLU A 33 -6.54 10.20 0.76
C GLU A 33 -6.09 10.46 -0.68
N LEU A 34 -6.18 9.45 -1.55
CA LEU A 34 -5.91 9.61 -2.98
C LEU A 34 -6.95 10.54 -3.65
N GLU A 35 -8.23 10.39 -3.30
CA GLU A 35 -9.30 11.30 -3.74
C GLU A 35 -9.05 12.74 -3.28
N ARG A 36 -8.61 12.95 -2.03
CA ARG A 36 -8.23 14.28 -1.52
C ARG A 36 -7.05 14.89 -2.28
N ARG A 37 -6.15 14.07 -2.81
CA ARG A 37 -5.03 14.50 -3.66
C ARG A 37 -5.41 14.65 -5.14
N ASN A 38 -6.71 14.63 -5.46
CA ASN A 38 -7.24 14.72 -6.81
C ASN A 38 -6.79 13.56 -7.73
N ARG A 39 -6.48 12.41 -7.12
CA ARG A 39 -6.10 11.15 -7.78
C ARG A 39 -7.21 10.13 -7.52
N PRO A 40 -8.28 10.10 -8.34
CA PRO A 40 -9.30 9.07 -8.17
C PRO A 40 -8.66 7.70 -8.40
N HIS A 41 -8.66 6.86 -7.38
CA HIS A 41 -8.26 5.46 -7.47
C HIS A 41 -9.40 4.60 -6.96
N THR A 42 -9.66 3.49 -7.64
CA THR A 42 -10.63 2.51 -7.17
C THR A 42 -10.01 1.70 -6.03
N LEU A 43 -10.84 1.15 -5.15
CA LEU A 43 -10.40 0.23 -4.09
C LEU A 43 -9.57 -0.93 -4.67
N ARG A 44 -9.97 -1.44 -5.84
CA ARG A 44 -9.21 -2.48 -6.56
C ARG A 44 -7.82 -2.02 -7.00
N ALA A 45 -7.69 -0.81 -7.54
CA ALA A 45 -6.40 -0.26 -7.95
C ALA A 45 -5.49 -0.02 -6.73
N ALA A 46 -6.06 0.45 -5.62
CA ALA A 46 -5.36 0.60 -4.35
C ALA A 46 -4.86 -0.75 -3.80
N ASN A 47 -5.72 -1.77 -3.80
CA ASN A 47 -5.35 -3.13 -3.39
C ASN A 47 -4.21 -3.68 -4.25
N GLN A 48 -4.33 -3.58 -5.58
CA GLN A 48 -3.29 -4.04 -6.51
C GLN A 48 -1.97 -3.27 -6.31
N TRP A 49 -2.03 -1.97 -6.02
CA TRP A 49 -0.84 -1.19 -5.72
C TRP A 49 -0.13 -1.71 -4.47
N ILE A 50 -0.88 -1.98 -3.39
CA ILE A 50 -0.33 -2.53 -2.14
C ILE A 50 0.27 -3.92 -2.40
N GLU A 51 -0.42 -4.79 -3.13
CA GLU A 51 0.06 -6.13 -3.48
C GLU A 51 1.38 -6.11 -4.31
N ILE A 52 1.57 -5.09 -5.15
CA ILE A 52 2.78 -4.94 -5.98
C ILE A 52 3.94 -4.30 -5.20
N HIS A 53 3.66 -3.27 -4.38
CA HIS A 53 4.70 -2.44 -3.76
C HIS A 53 5.08 -2.92 -2.36
N ILE A 54 4.16 -3.57 -1.66
CA ILE A 54 4.39 -4.07 -0.31
C ILE A 54 4.46 -5.59 -0.40
N THR A 55 5.60 -6.17 -0.05
CA THR A 55 5.78 -7.63 -0.01
C THR A 55 5.50 -8.21 1.37
N LEU A 56 5.60 -7.39 2.41
CA LEU A 56 5.49 -7.78 3.81
C LEU A 56 4.19 -7.25 4.43
N PHE A 57 3.05 -7.49 3.79
CA PHE A 57 1.73 -7.22 4.39
C PHE A 57 1.07 -8.51 4.84
N ARG A 58 0.21 -8.39 5.85
CA ARG A 58 -0.73 -9.42 6.26
C ARG A 58 -2.14 -8.89 6.04
N ASP A 59 -2.93 -9.58 5.24
CA ASP A 59 -4.35 -9.27 5.14
C ASP A 59 -5.06 -9.73 6.41
N ILE A 60 -5.69 -8.77 7.11
CA ILE A 60 -6.50 -8.97 8.31
C ILE A 60 -7.94 -8.50 8.07
N SER A 61 -8.37 -8.38 6.81
CA SER A 61 -9.74 -8.03 6.46
C SER A 61 -10.73 -9.00 7.11
N ILE A 62 -11.69 -8.46 7.88
CA ILE A 62 -12.75 -9.23 8.52
C ILE A 62 -13.97 -9.34 7.60
N GLU A 63 -14.18 -8.33 6.74
CA GLU A 63 -15.27 -8.29 5.78
C GLU A 63 -14.83 -8.80 4.40
N SER A 64 -15.64 -9.66 3.79
CA SER A 64 -15.47 -10.07 2.39
C SER A 64 -15.85 -8.91 1.48
N GLY A 65 -14.86 -8.29 0.83
CA GLY A 65 -15.09 -7.23 -0.15
C GLY A 65 -13.80 -6.49 -0.54
N ASP A 66 -13.95 -5.34 -1.20
CA ASP A 66 -12.84 -4.46 -1.55
C ASP A 66 -12.31 -3.65 -0.33
N TYR A 67 -13.02 -3.72 0.79
CA TYR A 67 -12.63 -3.14 2.08
C TYR A 67 -11.60 -4.01 2.79
N ARG A 68 -10.38 -4.02 2.26
CA ARG A 68 -9.28 -4.77 2.87
C ARG A 68 -8.58 -3.95 3.94
N LEU A 69 -8.19 -4.64 5.00
CA LEU A 69 -7.37 -4.10 6.09
C LEU A 69 -6.06 -4.85 6.09
N PHE A 70 -4.97 -4.14 5.85
CA PHE A 70 -3.64 -4.69 5.79
C PHE A 70 -2.88 -4.35 7.06
N GLU A 71 -2.21 -5.33 7.65
CA GLU A 71 -1.30 -5.16 8.77
C GLU A 71 0.14 -5.33 8.29
N LEU A 72 0.98 -4.34 8.55
CA LEU A 72 2.39 -4.35 8.20
C LEU A 72 3.23 -4.44 9.48
N PRO A 73 4.27 -5.29 9.52
CA PRO A 73 5.27 -5.22 10.57
C PRO A 73 6.07 -3.92 10.43
N GLU A 74 6.55 -3.37 11.55
CA GLU A 74 7.45 -2.20 11.55
C GLU A 74 8.66 -2.40 10.62
N THR A 75 9.15 -3.64 10.52
CA THR A 75 10.25 -4.03 9.65
C THR A 75 9.97 -3.78 8.17
N ALA A 76 8.70 -3.78 7.73
CA ALA A 76 8.31 -3.51 6.35
C ALA A 76 8.56 -2.04 5.93
N LEU A 77 8.72 -1.15 6.90
CA LEU A 77 8.98 0.28 6.67
C LEU A 77 10.48 0.62 6.71
N THR A 78 11.35 -0.37 6.95
CA THR A 78 12.79 -0.18 7.00
C THR A 78 13.35 -0.08 5.58
N PRO A 79 14.15 0.95 5.24
CA PRO A 79 14.64 1.18 3.88
C PRO A 79 15.51 0.03 3.32
N GLY A 80 16.01 -0.88 4.16
CA GLY A 80 16.76 -2.07 3.75
C GLY A 80 15.92 -3.34 3.50
N PHE A 81 14.64 -3.37 3.90
CA PHE A 81 13.76 -4.54 3.76
C PHE A 81 12.66 -4.35 2.71
N ALA A 82 12.24 -3.11 2.46
CA ALA A 82 11.27 -2.78 1.40
C ALA A 82 11.82 -2.99 -0.02
N ALA A 83 13.13 -3.24 -0.18
CA ALA A 83 13.79 -3.38 -1.47
C ALA A 83 13.76 -4.80 -2.06
N THR A 84 12.79 -5.64 -1.71
CA THR A 84 12.35 -6.68 -2.66
C THR A 84 11.22 -6.09 -3.48
N ALA A 85 11.54 -5.05 -4.25
CA ALA A 85 10.82 -4.84 -5.49
C ALA A 85 10.97 -6.16 -6.24
N ILE A 86 9.86 -6.86 -6.47
CA ILE A 86 9.80 -7.75 -7.61
C ILE A 86 10.24 -6.85 -8.77
N GLN A 87 11.47 -7.05 -9.23
CA GLN A 87 11.95 -6.58 -10.50
C GLN A 87 11.13 -7.37 -11.53
N VAL A 88 9.83 -7.06 -11.62
CA VAL A 88 8.99 -7.57 -12.68
C VAL A 88 9.51 -6.82 -13.88
N SER A 89 10.25 -7.57 -14.69
CA SER A 89 10.84 -7.14 -15.93
C SER A 89 9.82 -6.36 -16.75
N ASP A 90 9.89 -5.04 -16.70
CA ASP A 90 9.59 -4.21 -17.86
C ASP A 90 10.75 -4.41 -18.85
N GLN A 91 10.79 -5.60 -19.46
CA GLN A 91 11.43 -5.75 -20.76
C GLN A 91 10.35 -5.42 -21.78
N PRO A 92 10.46 -4.29 -22.51
CA PRO A 92 9.71 -4.15 -23.75
C PRO A 92 10.30 -5.16 -24.75
N ASP A 93 9.58 -6.26 -24.97
CA ASP A 93 9.89 -7.17 -26.09
C ASP A 93 9.62 -6.42 -27.40
N ARG A 94 10.61 -6.54 -28.27
CA ARG A 94 10.84 -5.80 -29.50
C ARG A 94 10.17 -6.49 -30.68
#